data_AF-A0A3Q8FWL2-F1
#
_entry.id   AF-A0A3Q8FWL2-F1
#
_cell.length_a   1.000
_cell.length_b   1.000
_cell.length_c   1.000
_cell.angle_alpha   90.00
_cell.angle_beta   90.00
_cell.angle_gamma   90.00
#
_symmetry.space_group_name_H-M   'P 1'
#
loop_
_entity.id
_entity.type
_entity.pdbx_description
1 polymer ?
#
loop_
_entity_poly.entity_id
_entity_poly.type
_entity_poly.pdbx_seq_one_letter_code
_entity_poly.pdbx_strand_id
1 'polypeptide(L)'
;MGKLTLAGIDKLRTRFADDAVCDTALAAFADPAALRAPLRELLEAEHRFLQAEFEVAQVADVLRRDQKYAPAGRPSVHIVQLRKQQAATKQAALIARNVVAQAAQTFVRASGMTVKAKQSPSEACAAWLIAQR
;
A
#
# COMPACT_ATOMS: atom_id res chain seq x y z
N MET A 1 -12.12 13.95 -1.31
CA MET A 1 -11.02 13.19 -1.93
C MET A 1 -11.23 11.72 -1.64
N GLY A 2 -11.25 10.86 -2.67
CA GLY A 2 -11.42 9.41 -2.50
C GLY A 2 -10.21 8.80 -1.80
N LYS A 3 -10.39 7.67 -1.11
CA LYS A 3 -9.26 6.89 -0.55
C LYS A 3 -8.69 5.98 -1.63
N LEU A 4 -7.38 5.75 -1.55
CA LEU A 4 -6.72 4.70 -2.32
C LEU A 4 -7.21 3.33 -1.79
N THR A 5 -7.63 2.45 -2.70
CA THR A 5 -8.20 1.12 -2.36
C THR A 5 -7.47 0.05 -3.14
N LEU A 6 -7.47 -1.19 -2.65
CA LEU A 6 -6.78 -2.31 -3.30
C LEU A 6 -7.24 -2.47 -4.75
N ALA A 7 -8.56 -2.51 -4.98
CA ALA A 7 -9.15 -2.56 -6.32
C ALA A 7 -8.83 -1.32 -7.18
N GLY A 8 -8.67 -0.14 -6.56
CA GLY A 8 -8.24 1.07 -7.27
C GLY A 8 -6.78 0.95 -7.74
N ILE A 9 -5.90 0.43 -6.89
CA ILE A 9 -4.50 0.19 -7.23
C ILE A 9 -4.35 -0.88 -8.30
N ASP A 10 -5.11 -1.98 -8.24
CA ASP A 10 -5.04 -3.01 -9.28
C ASP A 10 -5.44 -2.48 -10.65
N LYS A 11 -6.50 -1.65 -10.72
CA LYS A 11 -6.87 -0.97 -11.96
C LYS A 11 -5.74 -0.08 -12.50
N LEU A 12 -5.08 0.68 -11.63
CA LEU A 12 -3.94 1.51 -12.01
C LEU A 12 -2.75 0.67 -12.47
N ARG A 13 -2.45 -0.45 -11.80
CA ARG A 13 -1.38 -1.38 -12.19
C ARG A 13 -1.62 -1.98 -13.57
N THR A 14 -2.84 -2.44 -13.84
CA THR A 14 -3.20 -2.96 -15.17
C THR A 14 -3.14 -1.87 -16.23
N ARG A 15 -3.62 -0.66 -15.94
CA ARG A 15 -3.61 0.47 -16.87
C ARG A 15 -2.19 0.92 -17.21
N PHE A 16 -1.31 1.04 -16.21
CA PHE A 16 0.07 1.49 -16.39
C PHE A 16 1.06 0.37 -16.75
N ALA A 17 0.56 -0.84 -17.00
CA ALA A 17 1.33 -1.87 -17.70
C ALA A 17 1.55 -1.50 -19.17
N ASP A 18 0.65 -0.70 -19.77
CA ASP A 18 0.82 -0.10 -21.09
C ASP A 18 1.73 1.13 -20.99
N ASP A 19 2.86 1.10 -21.69
CA ASP A 19 3.84 2.18 -21.72
C ASP A 19 3.28 3.49 -22.28
N ALA A 20 2.42 3.45 -23.31
CA ALA A 20 1.85 4.66 -23.91
C ALA A 20 0.85 5.35 -22.98
N VAL A 21 0.05 4.56 -22.26
CA VAL A 21 -0.87 5.08 -21.24
C VAL A 21 -0.10 5.63 -20.04
N CYS A 22 0.97 4.95 -19.64
CA CYS A 22 1.88 5.40 -18.59
C CYS A 22 2.51 6.75 -18.93
N ASP A 23 3.08 6.88 -20.13
CA ASP A 23 3.68 8.13 -20.61
C ASP A 23 2.68 9.27 -20.67
N THR A 24 1.45 8.99 -21.12
CA THR A 24 0.39 9.99 -21.18
C THR A 24 0.06 10.54 -19.79
N ALA A 25 0.00 9.68 -18.77
CA ALA A 25 -0.24 10.12 -17.39
C ALA A 25 0.96 10.87 -16.79
N LEU A 26 2.18 10.54 -17.25
CA LEU A 26 3.42 11.15 -16.82
C LEU A 26 3.84 12.38 -17.64
N ALA A 27 3.08 12.76 -18.68
CA ALA A 27 3.42 13.81 -19.63
C ALA A 27 3.63 15.21 -19.00
N ALA A 28 3.13 15.43 -17.78
CA ALA A 28 3.35 16.65 -17.02
C ALA A 28 4.75 16.73 -16.37
N PHE A 29 5.53 15.65 -16.39
CA PHE A 29 6.88 15.58 -15.86
C PHE A 29 7.92 15.64 -16.98
N ALA A 30 9.15 16.02 -16.62
CA ALA A 30 10.22 16.30 -17.59
C ALA A 30 10.65 15.07 -18.41
N ASP A 31 10.65 13.87 -17.80
CA ASP A 31 11.03 12.62 -18.47
C ASP A 31 10.05 11.47 -18.13
N PRO A 32 8.97 11.31 -18.89
CA PRO A 32 7.98 10.25 -18.67
C PRO A 32 8.57 8.84 -18.75
N ALA A 33 9.52 8.61 -19.66
CA ALA A 33 10.09 7.28 -19.88
C ALA A 33 10.94 6.82 -18.69
N ALA A 34 11.75 7.72 -18.11
CA ALA A 34 12.53 7.43 -16.90
C ALA A 34 11.65 7.19 -15.66
N LEU A 35 10.41 7.70 -15.66
CA LEU A 35 9.49 7.59 -14.53
C LEU A 35 8.62 6.32 -14.54
N ARG A 36 8.60 5.55 -15.64
CA ARG A 36 7.79 4.33 -15.75
C ARG A 36 8.14 3.31 -14.66
N ALA A 37 9.42 3.01 -14.48
CA ALA A 37 9.87 2.04 -13.49
C ALA A 37 9.59 2.51 -12.05
N PRO A 38 9.97 3.73 -11.64
CA PRO A 38 9.60 4.26 -10.32
C PRO A 38 8.09 4.27 -10.05
N LEU A 39 7.25 4.58 -11.05
CA LEU A 39 5.80 4.54 -10.90
C LEU A 39 5.30 3.11 -10.67
N ARG A 40 5.80 2.13 -11.44
CA ARG A 40 5.42 0.72 -11.29
C ARG A 40 5.83 0.16 -9.92
N GLU A 41 7.02 0.50 -9.45
CA GLU A 41 7.50 0.14 -8.11
C GLU A 41 6.61 0.75 -7.01
N LEU A 42 6.22 2.02 -7.15
CA LEU A 42 5.31 2.68 -6.23
C LEU A 42 3.93 1.97 -6.20
N LEU A 43 3.35 1.67 -7.36
CA LEU A 43 2.06 0.97 -7.45
C LEU A 43 2.12 -0.43 -6.83
N GLU A 44 3.24 -1.14 -7.02
CA GLU A 44 3.44 -2.46 -6.43
C GLU A 44 3.61 -2.38 -4.91
N ALA A 45 4.36 -1.39 -4.40
CA ALA A 45 4.49 -1.13 -2.98
C ALA A 45 3.12 -0.82 -2.33
N GLU A 46 2.33 0.07 -2.94
CA GLU A 46 0.99 0.42 -2.47
C GLU A 46 0.06 -0.79 -2.47
N HIS A 47 0.10 -1.61 -3.53
CA HIS A 47 -0.67 -2.85 -3.58
C HIS A 47 -0.31 -3.78 -2.42
N ARG A 48 0.98 -4.05 -2.21
CA ARG A 48 1.44 -4.93 -1.13
C ARG A 48 1.07 -4.39 0.25
N PHE A 49 1.14 -3.07 0.44
CA PHE A 49 0.73 -2.45 1.69
C PHE A 49 -0.77 -2.61 1.96
N LEU A 50 -1.62 -2.32 0.97
CA LEU A 50 -3.08 -2.46 1.10
C LEU A 50 -3.50 -3.93 1.30
N GLN A 51 -2.81 -4.86 0.63
CA GLN A 51 -2.98 -6.29 0.84
C GLN A 51 -2.61 -6.71 2.27
N ALA A 52 -1.48 -6.23 2.80
CA ALA A 52 -1.05 -6.52 4.16
C ALA A 52 -2.02 -5.96 5.22
N GLU A 53 -2.55 -4.75 5.02
CA GLU A 53 -3.57 -4.16 5.90
C GLU A 53 -4.87 -5.00 5.90
N PHE A 54 -5.27 -5.51 4.73
CA PHE A 54 -6.41 -6.41 4.61
C PHE A 54 -6.20 -7.73 5.36
N GLU A 55 -5.01 -8.33 5.24
CA GLU A 55 -4.64 -9.55 5.98
C GLU A 55 -4.61 -9.34 7.50
N VAL A 56 -4.09 -8.20 7.96
CA VAL A 56 -4.14 -7.82 9.38
C VAL A 56 -5.58 -7.77 9.88
N ALA A 57 -6.49 -7.16 9.11
CA ALA A 57 -7.90 -7.07 9.45
C ALA A 57 -8.55 -8.46 9.53
N GLN A 58 -8.29 -9.34 8.55
CA GLN A 58 -8.81 -10.71 8.56
C GLN A 58 -8.36 -11.50 9.79
N VAL A 59 -7.06 -11.49 10.10
CA VAL A 59 -6.54 -12.20 11.27
C VAL A 59 -7.10 -11.63 12.57
N ALA A 60 -7.26 -10.31 12.65
CA ALA A 60 -7.87 -9.67 13.81
C ALA A 60 -9.34 -10.08 13.99
N ASP A 61 -10.09 -10.21 12.91
CA ASP A 61 -11.50 -10.63 12.95
C ASP A 61 -11.67 -12.09 13.37
N VAL A 62 -10.83 -12.99 12.85
CA VAL A 62 -10.79 -14.39 13.29
C VAL A 62 -10.42 -14.48 14.77
N LEU A 63 -9.35 -13.77 15.19
CA LEU A 63 -8.93 -13.77 16.59
C LEU A 63 -10.04 -13.25 17.52
N ARG A 64 -10.76 -12.19 17.13
CA ARG A 64 -11.87 -11.64 17.92
C ARG A 64 -13.02 -12.63 18.04
N ARG A 65 -13.37 -13.31 16.94
CA ARG A 65 -14.42 -14.33 16.90
C ARG A 65 -14.07 -15.50 17.82
N ASP A 66 -12.86 -16.02 17.71
CA ASP A 66 -12.44 -17.21 18.45
C ASP A 66 -12.25 -16.90 19.93
N GLN A 67 -11.77 -15.70 20.28
CA GLN A 67 -11.69 -15.25 21.67
C GLN A 67 -13.07 -15.06 22.31
N LYS A 68 -14.08 -14.61 21.55
CA LYS A 68 -15.44 -14.39 22.08
C LYS A 68 -16.07 -15.69 22.62
N TYR A 69 -15.75 -16.82 22.00
CA TYR A 69 -16.32 -18.13 22.36
C TYR A 69 -15.31 -19.04 23.08
N ALA A 70 -14.13 -18.53 23.43
CA ALA A 70 -13.14 -19.29 24.16
C ALA A 70 -13.60 -19.51 25.62
N PRO A 71 -13.49 -20.74 26.15
CA PRO A 71 -13.84 -21.01 27.54
C PRO A 71 -12.93 -20.23 28.50
N ALA A 72 -13.46 -19.89 29.67
CA ALA A 72 -12.68 -19.25 30.72
C ALA A 72 -11.55 -20.18 31.20
N GLY A 73 -10.32 -19.65 31.30
CA GLY A 73 -9.15 -20.41 31.72
C GLY A 73 -7.93 -20.18 30.82
N ARG A 74 -7.06 -21.20 30.72
CA ARG A 74 -5.84 -21.11 29.90
C ARG A 74 -6.20 -20.97 28.42
N PRO A 75 -5.62 -20.01 27.67
CA PRO A 75 -5.85 -19.89 26.23
C PRO A 75 -5.46 -21.18 25.49
N SER A 76 -6.27 -21.57 24.51
CA SER A 76 -5.94 -22.70 23.65
C SER A 76 -4.71 -22.41 22.79
N VAL A 77 -4.01 -23.48 22.37
CA VAL A 77 -2.86 -23.38 21.45
C VAL A 77 -3.24 -22.60 20.19
N HIS A 78 -4.45 -22.83 19.67
CA HIS A 78 -5.00 -22.11 18.51
C HIS A 78 -5.07 -20.59 18.72
N ILE A 79 -5.61 -20.12 19.86
CA ILE A 79 -5.64 -18.67 20.19
C ILE A 79 -4.22 -18.09 20.29
N VAL A 80 -3.27 -18.85 20.83
CA VAL A 80 -1.87 -18.43 20.90
C VAL A 80 -1.25 -18.33 19.50
N GLN A 81 -1.53 -19.29 18.61
CA GLN A 81 -1.08 -19.26 17.21
C GLN A 81 -1.67 -18.06 16.46
N LEU A 82 -2.97 -17.78 16.61
CA LEU A 82 -3.62 -16.62 16.00
C LEU A 82 -3.00 -15.29 16.48
N ARG A 83 -2.62 -15.17 17.75
CA ARG A 83 -1.92 -13.99 18.26
C ARG A 83 -0.53 -13.83 17.64
N LYS A 84 0.23 -14.93 17.50
CA LYS A 84 1.52 -14.92 16.81
C LYS A 84 1.37 -14.51 15.35
N GLN A 85 0.36 -15.06 14.68
CA GLN A 85 0.03 -14.69 13.30
C GLN A 85 -0.34 -13.21 13.19
N GLN A 86 -1.16 -12.68 14.11
CA GLN A 86 -1.51 -11.26 14.13
C GLN A 86 -0.28 -10.36 14.31
N ALA A 87 0.66 -10.75 15.17
CA ALA A 87 1.90 -10.01 15.35
C ALA A 87 2.76 -10.03 14.07
N ALA A 88 2.86 -11.19 13.42
CA ALA A 88 3.60 -11.34 12.17
C ALA A 88 2.99 -10.52 11.02
N THR A 89 1.66 -10.55 10.84
CA THR A 89 1.00 -9.75 9.79
C THR A 89 1.10 -8.25 10.05
N LYS A 90 1.01 -7.80 11.31
CA LYS A 90 1.26 -6.40 11.68
C LYS A 90 2.67 -5.96 11.34
N GLN A 91 3.66 -6.81 11.61
CA GLN A 91 5.05 -6.52 11.26
C GLN A 91 5.23 -6.42 9.74
N ALA A 92 4.61 -7.33 8.98
CA ALA A 92 4.63 -7.28 7.52
C ALA A 92 4.00 -5.99 6.97
N ALA A 93 2.87 -5.54 7.53
CA ALA A 93 2.23 -4.28 7.14
C ALA A 93 3.12 -3.06 7.45
N LEU A 94 3.82 -3.04 8.59
CA LEU A 94 4.78 -1.99 8.91
C LEU A 94 5.95 -1.95 7.93
N ILE A 95 6.49 -3.11 7.55
CA ILE A 95 7.55 -3.21 6.54
C ILE A 95 7.02 -2.70 5.19
N ALA A 96 5.84 -3.14 4.75
CA ALA A 96 5.23 -2.70 3.51
C ALA A 96 5.01 -1.18 3.48
N ARG A 97 4.57 -0.59 4.60
CA ARG A 97 4.44 0.87 4.74
C ARG A 97 5.78 1.60 4.56
N ASN A 98 6.87 1.07 5.10
CA ASN A 98 8.21 1.65 4.91
C ASN A 98 8.67 1.54 3.45
N VAL A 99 8.34 0.43 2.77
CA VAL A 99 8.62 0.26 1.34
C VAL A 99 7.84 1.27 0.50
N VAL A 100 6.56 1.53 0.82
CA VAL A 100 5.78 2.61 0.19
C VAL A 100 6.44 3.96 0.39
N ALA A 101 6.91 4.27 1.60
CA ALA A 101 7.62 5.52 1.88
C ALA A 101 8.89 5.69 1.04
N GLN A 102 9.67 4.62 0.91
CA GLN A 102 10.88 4.62 0.08
C GLN A 102 10.55 4.79 -1.41
N ALA A 103 9.61 4.01 -1.94
CA ALA A 103 9.21 4.09 -3.35
C ALA A 103 8.63 5.47 -3.70
N ALA A 104 7.80 6.03 -2.82
CA ALA A 104 7.25 7.37 -2.98
C ALA A 104 8.35 8.45 -2.96
N GLN A 105 9.34 8.33 -2.07
CA GLN A 105 10.47 9.24 -2.03
C GLN A 105 11.30 9.18 -3.32
N THR A 106 11.54 7.98 -3.86
CA THR A 106 12.23 7.78 -5.15
C THR A 106 11.44 8.42 -6.28
N PHE A 107 10.13 8.19 -6.36
CA PHE A 107 9.27 8.77 -7.39
C PHE A 107 9.23 10.29 -7.33
N VAL A 108 9.04 10.88 -6.13
CA VAL A 108 9.07 12.35 -5.94
C VAL A 108 10.41 12.93 -6.40
N ARG A 109 11.53 12.30 -6.02
CA ARG A 109 12.86 12.78 -6.38
C ARG A 109 13.10 12.72 -7.89
N ALA A 110 12.69 11.64 -8.54
CA ALA A 110 12.87 11.46 -9.98
C ALA A 110 11.95 12.39 -10.80
N SER A 111 10.70 12.57 -10.35
CA SER A 111 9.69 13.35 -11.08
C SER A 111 9.78 14.85 -10.87
N GLY A 112 10.45 15.30 -9.79
CA GLY A 112 10.40 16.69 -9.35
C GLY A 112 9.01 17.10 -8.84
N MET A 113 8.14 16.14 -8.50
CA MET A 113 6.79 16.42 -8.00
C MET A 113 6.84 17.31 -6.76
N THR A 114 6.03 18.37 -6.77
CA THR A 114 5.95 19.31 -5.65
C THR A 114 5.19 18.68 -4.48
N VAL A 115 5.86 18.58 -3.34
CA VAL A 115 5.27 18.10 -2.08
C VAL A 115 4.93 19.30 -1.21
N LYS A 116 3.67 19.42 -0.77
CA LYS A 116 3.24 20.53 0.08
C LYS A 116 3.97 20.50 1.42
N ALA A 117 4.14 21.67 2.04
CA ALA A 117 4.69 21.75 3.39
C ALA A 117 3.86 20.87 4.35
N LYS A 118 4.56 20.07 5.18
CA LYS A 118 3.98 19.09 6.12
C LYS A 118 3.29 17.87 5.49
N GLN A 119 3.32 17.72 4.17
CA GLN A 119 2.86 16.51 3.49
C GLN A 119 4.04 15.55 3.32
N SER A 120 3.84 14.27 3.59
CA SER A 120 4.83 13.25 3.28
C SER A 120 4.86 12.92 1.78
N PRO A 121 6.00 12.43 1.23
CA PRO A 121 6.06 11.94 -0.14
C PRO A 121 4.98 10.90 -0.46
N SER A 122 4.73 9.96 0.45
CA SER A 122 3.68 8.94 0.29
C SER A 122 2.29 9.54 0.17
N GLU A 123 1.94 10.55 0.98
CA GLU A 123 0.64 11.22 0.89
C GLU A 123 0.49 12.02 -0.41
N ALA A 124 1.57 12.65 -0.89
CA ALA A 124 1.57 13.36 -2.17
C ALA A 124 1.36 12.38 -3.33
N CYS A 125 2.11 11.28 -3.34
CA CYS A 125 1.98 10.20 -4.32
C CYS A 125 0.58 9.57 -4.30
N ALA A 126 0.05 9.23 -3.12
CA ALA A 126 -1.29 8.67 -2.99
C ALA A 126 -2.36 9.63 -3.55
N ALA A 127 -2.27 10.93 -3.23
CA ALA A 127 -3.19 11.93 -3.75
C ALA A 127 -3.11 12.06 -5.28
N TRP A 128 -1.89 12.02 -5.84
CA TRP A 128 -1.69 12.02 -7.29
C TRP A 128 -2.26 10.76 -7.95
N LEU A 129 -2.01 9.56 -7.39
CA LEU A 129 -2.56 8.28 -7.87
C LEU A 129 -4.08 8.27 -7.85
N ILE A 130 -4.71 8.85 -6.82
CA ILE A 130 -6.18 9.00 -6.75
C ILE A 130 -6.70 9.87 -7.91
N ALA A 131 -5.94 10.90 -8.31
CA ALA A 131 -6.31 11.75 -9.44
C ALA A 131 -6.12 11.08 -10.81
N GLN A 132 -5.35 9.97 -10.88
CA GLN A 132 -5.16 9.20 -12.10
C GLN A 132 -6.22 8.11 -12.34
N ARG A 133 -7.08 7.84 -11.34
CA ARG A 133 -8.13 6.82 -11.42
C ARG A 133 -9.25 7.24 -12.37
#